data_AF-A0A1G2WA04-F1
#
_entry.id   AF-A0A1G2WA04-F1
#
_cell.length_a   1.000
_cell.length_b   1.000
_cell.length_c   1.000
_cell.angle_alpha   90.00
_cell.angle_beta   90.00
_cell.angle_gamma   90.00
#
_symmetry.space_group_name_H-M   'P 1'
#
loop_
_entity.id
_entity.type
_entity.pdbx_description
1 polymer ?
#
loop_
_entity_poly.entity_id
_entity_poly.type
_entity_poly.pdbx_seq_one_letter_code
_entity_poly.pdbx_strand_id
1 'polypeptide(L)'
;MIREQGLAAALERWLRPAVGFGHPRDVLKDPDLGHDEKRAVLSSWASDASAVQDQPTLRWLLGTPEPVPFREVREALERLDRIERFDA
;
A
#
# COMPACT_ATOMS: atom_id res chain seq x y z
N MET A 1 -15.32 -7.90 -31.19
CA MET A 1 -15.49 -7.10 -29.96
C MET A 1 -15.39 -8.05 -28.76
N ILE A 2 -14.17 -8.43 -28.37
CA ILE A 2 -13.87 -9.02 -27.06
C ILE A 2 -12.53 -8.40 -26.69
N ARG A 3 -12.54 -7.42 -25.79
CA ARG A 3 -11.29 -6.95 -25.16
C ARG A 3 -10.89 -8.06 -24.20
N GLU A 4 -9.82 -8.77 -24.52
CA GLU A 4 -9.16 -9.69 -23.62
C GLU A 4 -8.55 -8.88 -22.47
N GLN A 5 -9.41 -8.47 -21.52
CA GLN A 5 -8.99 -8.02 -20.20
C GLN A 5 -8.58 -9.29 -19.44
N GLY A 6 -7.41 -9.83 -19.78
CA GLY A 6 -6.90 -11.07 -19.21
C GLY A 6 -6.81 -10.96 -17.70
N LEU A 7 -7.05 -12.08 -17.01
CA LEU A 7 -6.82 -12.21 -15.57
C LEU A 7 -5.46 -11.62 -15.19
N ALA A 8 -4.42 -11.78 -16.02
CA ALA A 8 -3.10 -11.18 -15.83
C ALA A 8 -3.11 -9.64 -15.70
N ALA A 9 -3.91 -8.90 -16.47
CA ALA A 9 -4.00 -7.43 -16.38
C ALA A 9 -4.86 -6.99 -15.19
N ALA A 10 -5.92 -7.74 -14.87
CA ALA A 10 -6.69 -7.54 -13.65
C ALA A 10 -5.83 -7.84 -12.41
N LEU A 11 -5.01 -8.89 -12.46
CA LEU A 11 -4.00 -9.27 -11.50
C LEU A 11 -2.86 -8.24 -11.47
N GLU A 12 -2.39 -7.64 -12.55
CA GLU A 12 -1.41 -6.53 -12.48
C GLU A 12 -1.99 -5.25 -11.88
N ARG A 13 -3.31 -5.09 -11.91
CA ARG A 13 -4.03 -3.96 -11.28
C ARG A 13 -4.44 -4.27 -9.83
N TRP A 14 -4.67 -5.54 -9.47
CA TRP A 14 -5.12 -6.01 -8.15
C TRP A 14 -4.02 -6.63 -7.29
N LEU A 15 -3.00 -7.20 -7.92
CA LEU A 15 -1.72 -7.68 -7.37
C LEU A 15 -0.60 -6.70 -7.72
N ARG A 16 -0.77 -5.41 -7.41
CA ARG A 16 0.40 -4.66 -6.95
C ARG A 16 0.42 -4.75 -5.43
N PRO A 17 0.86 -5.89 -4.84
CA PRO A 17 1.51 -5.75 -3.54
C PRO A 17 2.69 -4.79 -3.77
N ALA A 18 3.16 -4.11 -2.75
CA ALA A 18 4.08 -2.97 -2.81
C ALA A 18 5.49 -3.23 -3.44
N VAL A 19 5.57 -3.91 -4.58
CA VAL A 19 6.74 -4.16 -5.39
C VAL A 19 7.27 -2.81 -5.84
N GLY A 20 8.39 -2.42 -5.23
CA GLY A 20 9.05 -1.15 -5.49
C GLY A 20 9.03 -0.16 -4.33
N PHE A 21 8.18 -0.36 -3.31
CA PHE A 21 8.20 0.49 -2.11
C PHE A 21 9.05 -0.14 -1.00
N GLY A 22 10.05 0.60 -0.54
CA GLY A 22 10.83 0.22 0.64
C GLY A 22 10.10 0.55 1.95
N HIS A 23 9.26 1.59 1.91
CA HIS A 23 8.63 2.14 3.10
C HIS A 23 7.19 2.64 2.83
N PRO A 24 6.26 2.60 3.82
CA PRO A 24 4.92 3.18 3.67
C PRO A 24 4.92 4.65 3.23
N ARG A 25 5.95 5.39 3.63
CA ARG A 25 6.12 6.80 3.25
C ARG A 25 6.47 7.00 1.77
N ASP A 26 6.98 5.97 1.09
CA ASP A 26 7.31 6.05 -0.33
C ASP A 26 6.04 6.00 -1.19
N VAL A 27 5.01 5.29 -0.73
CA VAL A 27 3.67 5.28 -1.32
C VAL A 27 3.10 6.71 -1.42
N LEU A 28 3.34 7.55 -0.41
CA LEU A 28 2.86 8.94 -0.41
C LEU A 28 3.55 9.82 -1.45
N LYS A 29 4.83 9.53 -1.74
CA LYS A 29 5.67 10.30 -2.67
C LYS A 29 5.46 9.91 -4.13
N ASP A 30 4.83 8.77 -4.36
CA ASP A 30 4.58 8.29 -5.71
C ASP A 30 3.63 9.25 -6.46
N PRO A 31 4.08 9.86 -7.57
CA PRO A 31 3.27 10.79 -8.35
C PRO A 31 2.24 10.09 -9.25
N ASP A 32 2.44 8.80 -9.53
CA ASP A 32 1.58 8.02 -10.43
C ASP A 32 0.38 7.42 -9.69
N LEU A 33 0.38 7.44 -8.35
CA LEU A 33 -0.73 6.98 -7.52
C LEU A 33 -1.69 8.11 -7.13
N GLY A 34 -2.98 7.90 -7.40
CA GLY A 34 -4.06 8.70 -6.83
C GLY A 34 -4.27 8.43 -5.34
N HIS A 35 -5.08 9.26 -4.67
CA HIS A 35 -5.36 9.12 -3.23
C HIS A 35 -5.97 7.77 -2.84
N ASP A 36 -6.97 7.29 -3.59
CA ASP A 36 -7.59 5.99 -3.36
C ASP A 36 -6.61 4.83 -3.53
N GLU A 37 -5.68 4.92 -4.49
CA GLU A 37 -4.66 3.91 -4.73
C GLU A 37 -3.61 3.89 -3.60
N LYS A 38 -3.16 5.08 -3.16
CA LYS A 38 -2.29 5.23 -1.98
C LYS A 38 -2.93 4.62 -0.75
N ARG A 39 -4.23 4.89 -0.53
CA ARG A 39 -5.01 4.33 0.57
C ARG A 39 -5.11 2.82 0.50
N ALA A 40 -5.38 2.27 -0.68
CA ALA A 40 -5.49 0.82 -0.87
C ALA A 40 -4.17 0.11 -0.51
N VAL A 41 -3.03 0.62 -0.99
CA VAL A 41 -1.70 0.05 -0.68
C VAL A 41 -1.40 0.15 0.82
N LEU A 42 -1.57 1.33 1.43
CA LEU A 42 -1.32 1.52 2.86
C LEU A 42 -2.27 0.68 3.74
N SER A 43 -3.52 0.50 3.34
CA SER A 43 -4.49 -0.34 4.06
C SER A 43 -4.14 -1.82 3.95
N SER A 44 -3.65 -2.27 2.80
CA SER A 44 -3.10 -3.62 2.63
C SER A 44 -1.90 -3.85 3.55
N TRP A 45 -1.01 -2.87 3.66
CA TRP A 45 0.13 -2.91 4.58
C TRP A 45 -0.30 -2.92 6.06
N ALA A 46 -1.36 -2.19 6.41
CA ALA A 46 -1.89 -2.11 7.77
C ALA A 46 -2.59 -3.40 8.22
N SER A 47 -3.08 -4.19 7.25
CA SER A 47 -3.83 -5.42 7.51
C SER A 47 -3.08 -6.40 8.41
N ASP A 48 -3.83 -7.15 9.23
CA ASP A 48 -3.27 -8.22 10.05
C ASP A 48 -2.70 -9.36 9.19
N ALA A 49 -3.13 -9.50 7.93
CA ALA A 49 -2.51 -10.40 6.97
C ALA A 49 -1.04 -10.01 6.68
N SER A 50 -0.69 -8.74 6.88
CA SER A 50 0.69 -8.23 6.78
C SER A 50 1.41 -8.26 8.13
N ALA A 51 0.82 -8.76 9.22
CA ALA A 51 1.51 -8.84 10.51
C ALA A 51 2.61 -9.90 10.48
N VAL A 52 3.79 -9.55 11.01
CA VAL A 52 4.87 -10.53 11.17
C VAL A 52 4.50 -11.50 12.29
N GLN A 53 4.69 -12.80 12.05
CA GLN A 53 4.43 -13.82 13.05
C GLN A 53 5.20 -13.52 14.34
N ASP A 54 4.50 -13.62 15.48
CA ASP A 54 5.03 -13.35 16.82
C ASP A 54 5.54 -11.91 17.06
N GLN A 55 5.32 -11.00 16.11
CA GLN A 55 5.72 -9.59 16.18
C GLN A 55 4.58 -8.68 15.70
N PRO A 56 3.47 -8.55 16.47
CA PRO A 56 2.26 -7.85 16.05
C PRO A 56 2.44 -6.34 15.85
N THR A 57 3.55 -5.77 16.31
CA THR A 57 3.91 -4.36 16.11
C THR A 57 4.60 -4.11 14.76
N LEU A 58 4.98 -5.17 14.04
CA LEU A 58 5.58 -5.09 12.72
C LEU A 58 4.58 -5.47 11.63
N ARG A 59 4.78 -4.89 10.45
CA ARG A 59 4.06 -5.22 9.23
C ARG A 59 5.03 -5.47 8.11
N TRP A 60 4.84 -6.57 7.38
CA TRP A 60 5.59 -6.92 6.20
C TRP A 60 4.63 -7.19 5.06
N LEU A 61 4.65 -6.30 4.08
CA LEU A 61 3.86 -6.45 2.88
C LEU A 61 4.69 -7.25 1.86
N LEU A 62 4.07 -8.24 1.22
CA LEU A 62 4.77 -9.08 0.24
C LEU A 62 5.43 -8.20 -0.84
N GLY A 63 6.71 -8.43 -1.11
CA GLY A 63 7.48 -7.66 -2.10
C GLY A 63 8.18 -6.41 -1.55
N THR A 64 8.07 -6.10 -0.26
CA THR A 64 8.90 -5.08 0.40
C THR A 64 10.15 -5.72 1.01
N PRO A 65 11.29 -5.00 1.07
CA PRO A 65 12.58 -5.58 1.45
C PRO A 65 12.63 -6.04 2.91
N GLU A 66 11.89 -5.37 3.79
CA GLU A 66 11.90 -5.67 5.22
C GLU A 66 10.55 -5.34 5.89
N PRO A 67 10.28 -5.91 7.08
CA PRO A 67 9.18 -5.49 7.92
C PRO A 67 9.38 -4.07 8.46
N VAL A 68 8.31 -3.31 8.54
CA VAL A 68 8.29 -1.96 9.10
C VAL A 68 7.36 -1.90 10.33
N PRO A 69 7.56 -0.96 11.24
CA PRO A 69 6.66 -0.80 12.37
C PRO A 69 5.25 -0.37 11.94
N PHE A 70 4.22 -0.97 12.54
CA PHE A 70 2.82 -0.65 12.27
C PHE A 70 2.49 0.84 12.47
N ARG A 71 3.17 1.50 13.43
CA ARG A 71 3.05 2.95 13.64
C ARG A 71 3.39 3.74 12.37
N GLU A 72 4.34 3.29 11.56
CA GLU A 72 4.80 4.03 10.37
C GLU A 72 3.80 3.88 9.22
N VAL A 73 3.12 2.73 9.15
CA VAL A 73 1.97 2.55 8.26
C VAL A 73 0.82 3.46 8.66
N ARG A 74 0.51 3.53 9.97
CA ARG A 74 -0.52 4.43 10.51
C ARG A 74 -0.21 5.90 10.25
N GLU A 75 1.01 6.34 10.52
CA GLU A 75 1.45 7.71 10.27
C GLU A 75 1.31 8.08 8.79
N ALA A 76 1.58 7.14 7.89
CA ALA A 76 1.39 7.35 6.45
C ALA A 76 -0.10 7.52 6.09
N LEU A 77 -0.99 6.69 6.63
CA LEU A 77 -2.45 6.85 6.46
C LEU A 77 -2.94 8.20 7.00
N GLU A 78 -2.55 8.56 8.22
CA GLU A 78 -2.93 9.84 8.84
C GLU A 78 -2.37 11.05 8.07
N ARG A 79 -1.24 10.87 7.36
CA ARG A 79 -0.72 11.91 6.46
C ARG A 79 -1.49 11.97 5.15
N LEU A 80 -1.90 10.83 4.59
CA LEU A 80 -2.74 10.77 3.40
C LEU A 80 -4.10 11.44 3.66
N ASP A 81 -4.75 11.14 4.78
CA ASP A 81 -6.02 11.76 5.19
C ASP A 81 -5.90 13.29 5.28
N ARG A 82 -4.75 13.78 5.75
CA ARG A 82 -4.47 15.22 5.80
C ARG A 82 -4.32 15.81 4.40
N ILE A 83 -3.59 15.15 3.51
CA ILE A 83 -3.40 15.59 2.11
C ILE A 83 -4.74 15.66 1.39
N GLU A 84 -5.55 14.60 1.45
CA GLU A 84 -6.88 14.56 0.84
C GLU A 84 -7.78 15.71 1.30
N ARG A 85 -7.70 16.09 2.58
CA ARG A 85 -8.46 17.23 3.12
C ARG A 85 -7.99 18.58 2.57
N PHE A 86 -6.72 18.72 2.21
CA PHE A 86 -6.20 19.96 1.62
C PHE A 86 -6.48 20.06 0.12
N ASP A 87 -6.63 18.92 -0.56
CA ASP A 87 -6.89 18.85 -1.99
C ASP A 87 -8.41 18.88 -2.33
N ALA A 88 -9.28 18.79 -1.32
CA ALA A 88 -10.74 18.88 -1.40
C ALA A 88 -11.26 20.33 -1.30
#